data_AF-A0A920FNW7-F1
#
_entry.id   AF-A0A920FNW7-F1
#
_cell.length_a   1.000
_cell.length_b   1.000
_cell.length_c   1.000
_cell.angle_alpha   90.00
_cell.angle_beta   90.00
_cell.angle_gamma   90.00
#
_symmetry.space_group_name_H-M   'P 1'
#
loop_
_entity.id
_entity.type
_entity.pdbx_description
1 polymer ?
#
loop_
_entity_poly.entity_id
_entity_poly.type
_entity_poly.pdbx_seq_one_letter_code
_entity_poly.pdbx_strand_id
1 'polypeptide(L)'
;MRFAAQQLRIEANAVTDNPLVFPEEGEILSGGNFHAEPVAMIADNLALAIAEIGALSERRISLLTDPGFSKLPAFLSEDPGLHSGFMVAQITSASLASENKSLAHPASVDSLPTSANQEDHVSMATFAARRLGEMSENTAKILGIELLAACQGIDFRRPLTTSYLLEEAHQMVRQRVPHLDRDRPLAPDIEDASVIIRRGLFNGWMRPQLLSD
;
A
#
# COMPACT_ATOMS: atom_id res chain seq x y z
N MET A 1 -0.74 -4.97 10.85
CA MET A 1 0.31 -5.72 10.11
C MET A 1 1.20 -6.60 11.00
N ARG A 2 1.51 -6.25 12.27
CA ARG A 2 2.36 -7.10 13.16
C ARG A 2 1.85 -8.54 13.35
N PHE A 3 0.55 -8.69 13.65
CA PHE A 3 -0.07 -10.01 13.76
C PHE A 3 0.11 -10.85 12.49
N ALA A 4 -0.07 -10.23 11.33
CA ALA A 4 0.16 -10.89 10.04
C ALA A 4 1.61 -11.36 9.87
N ALA A 5 2.58 -10.49 10.18
CA ALA A 5 4.00 -10.85 10.11
C ALA A 5 4.35 -12.01 11.06
N GLN A 6 3.79 -12.04 12.26
CA GLN A 6 3.99 -13.14 13.22
C GLN A 6 3.48 -14.47 12.66
N GLN A 7 2.26 -14.49 12.10
CA GLN A 7 1.69 -15.72 11.54
C GLN A 7 2.47 -16.19 10.31
N LEU A 8 2.83 -15.27 9.40
CA LEU A 8 3.65 -15.60 8.23
C LEU A 8 5.05 -16.09 8.62
N ARG A 9 5.62 -15.59 9.73
CA ARG A 9 6.89 -16.09 10.26
C ARG A 9 6.76 -17.52 10.78
N ILE A 10 5.64 -17.86 11.43
CA ILE A 10 5.37 -19.25 11.85
C ILE A 10 5.28 -20.14 10.61
N GLU A 11 4.46 -19.75 9.63
CA GLU A 11 4.27 -20.53 8.40
C GLU A 11 5.56 -20.73 7.60
N ALA A 12 6.39 -19.68 7.50
CA ALA A 12 7.67 -19.76 6.79
C ALA A 12 8.66 -20.77 7.41
N ASN A 13 8.44 -21.17 8.66
CA ASN A 13 9.26 -22.17 9.37
C ASN A 13 8.48 -23.48 9.64
N ALA A 14 7.26 -23.61 9.13
CA ALA A 14 6.42 -24.78 9.36
C ALA A 14 6.76 -25.94 8.41
N VAL A 15 6.53 -27.16 8.89
CA VAL A 15 6.55 -28.37 8.08
C VAL A 15 5.12 -28.59 7.55
N THR A 16 4.91 -28.30 6.27
CA THR A 16 3.58 -28.25 5.62
C THR A 16 3.37 -29.34 4.57
N ASP A 17 4.36 -30.22 4.36
CA ASP A 17 4.21 -31.40 3.52
C ASP A 17 3.39 -32.50 4.22
N ASN A 18 3.05 -33.53 3.46
CA ASN A 18 2.30 -34.68 3.94
C ASN A 18 2.60 -35.93 3.09
N PRO A 19 2.79 -37.13 3.69
CA PRO A 19 2.72 -37.42 5.13
C PRO A 19 3.93 -36.92 5.92
N LEU A 20 3.76 -36.73 7.22
CA LEU A 20 4.83 -36.38 8.15
C LEU A 20 5.59 -37.64 8.56
N VAL A 21 6.91 -37.55 8.64
CA VAL A 21 7.80 -38.64 9.06
C VAL A 21 8.43 -38.30 10.41
N PHE A 22 8.28 -39.19 11.38
CA PHE A 22 8.79 -39.07 12.76
C PHE A 22 9.80 -40.21 13.02
N PRO A 23 11.09 -40.03 12.67
CA PRO A 23 12.06 -41.11 12.65
C PRO A 23 12.43 -41.67 14.02
N GLU A 24 12.37 -40.83 15.06
CA GLU A 24 12.71 -41.24 16.44
C GLU A 24 11.66 -42.20 17.00
N GLU A 25 10.40 -41.99 16.62
CA GLU A 25 9.26 -42.83 16.95
C GLU A 25 9.05 -43.98 15.95
N GLY A 26 9.67 -43.91 14.78
CA GLY A 26 9.46 -44.87 13.69
C GLY A 26 8.07 -44.75 13.04
N GLU A 27 7.46 -43.57 13.10
CA GLU A 27 6.08 -43.32 12.67
C GLU A 27 6.00 -42.52 11.36
N ILE A 28 4.93 -42.78 10.58
CA ILE A 28 4.52 -41.97 9.43
C ILE A 28 3.06 -41.59 9.65
N LEU A 29 2.80 -40.29 9.78
CA LEU A 29 1.48 -39.76 10.12
C LEU A 29 0.93 -38.95 8.94
N SER A 30 -0.29 -39.30 8.50
CA SER A 30 -1.05 -38.47 7.55
C SER A 30 -1.80 -37.40 8.33
N GLY A 31 -1.53 -36.13 8.01
CA GLY A 31 -2.15 -34.95 8.61
C GLY A 31 -2.68 -33.98 7.56
N GLY A 32 -2.83 -32.72 7.96
CA GLY A 32 -3.43 -31.66 7.13
C GLY A 32 -2.64 -30.34 7.14
N ASN A 33 -1.34 -30.36 7.47
CA ASN A 33 -0.53 -29.15 7.58
C ASN A 33 -0.38 -28.38 6.25
N PHE A 34 -0.69 -29.02 5.11
CA PHE A 34 -0.76 -28.36 3.80
C PHE A 34 -1.95 -27.38 3.67
N HIS A 35 -2.92 -27.42 4.59
CA HIS A 35 -4.10 -26.57 4.53
C HIS A 35 -3.76 -25.13 4.95
N ALA A 36 -3.45 -24.28 3.97
CA ALA A 36 -2.98 -22.90 4.15
C ALA A 36 -4.06 -21.89 4.60
N GLU A 37 -5.03 -22.29 5.42
CA GLU A 37 -6.08 -21.40 5.96
C GLU A 37 -5.50 -20.22 6.76
N PRO A 38 -4.49 -20.44 7.64
CA PRO A 38 -3.88 -19.34 8.37
C PRO A 38 -3.27 -18.27 7.46
N VAL A 39 -2.65 -18.69 6.35
CA VAL A 39 -2.08 -17.76 5.35
C VAL A 39 -3.17 -16.98 4.64
N ALA A 40 -4.27 -17.64 4.25
CA ALA A 40 -5.39 -17.00 3.56
C ALA A 40 -6.03 -15.88 4.42
N MET A 41 -6.40 -16.20 5.66
CA MET A 41 -6.99 -15.23 6.59
C MET A 41 -6.06 -14.05 6.87
N ILE A 42 -4.76 -14.30 6.95
CA ILE A 42 -3.78 -13.26 7.21
C ILE A 42 -3.53 -12.36 5.99
N ALA A 43 -3.54 -12.93 4.79
CA ALA A 43 -3.53 -12.14 3.58
C ALA A 43 -4.77 -11.24 3.49
N ASP A 44 -5.95 -11.76 3.83
CA ASP A 44 -7.18 -10.97 3.89
C ASP A 44 -7.11 -9.83 4.93
N ASN A 45 -6.51 -10.08 6.10
CA ASN A 45 -6.24 -9.03 7.09
C ASN A 45 -5.27 -7.94 6.58
N LEU A 46 -4.25 -8.31 5.79
CA LEU A 46 -3.33 -7.35 5.19
C LEU A 46 -4.02 -6.48 4.15
N ALA A 47 -4.97 -7.03 3.40
CA ALA A 47 -5.74 -6.27 2.42
C ALA A 47 -6.48 -5.08 3.05
N LEU A 48 -7.12 -5.29 4.21
CA LEU A 48 -7.79 -4.22 4.95
C LEU A 48 -6.81 -3.10 5.32
N ALA A 49 -5.63 -3.47 5.82
CA ALA A 49 -4.61 -2.50 6.19
C ALA A 49 -4.09 -1.70 4.98
N ILE A 50 -3.84 -2.35 3.84
CA ILE A 50 -3.37 -1.69 2.62
C ILE A 50 -4.43 -0.74 2.06
N ALA A 51 -5.70 -1.18 2.04
CA ALA A 51 -6.82 -0.37 1.56
C ALA A 51 -7.01 0.88 2.42
N GLU A 52 -6.97 0.76 3.75
CA GLU A 52 -7.16 1.90 4.66
C GLU A 52 -6.00 2.90 4.63
N ILE A 53 -4.75 2.45 4.46
CA ILE A 53 -3.62 3.35 4.25
C ILE A 53 -3.85 4.22 3.00
N GLY A 54 -4.26 3.59 1.89
CA GLY A 54 -4.58 4.29 0.65
C GLY A 54 -5.77 5.24 0.80
N ALA A 55 -6.87 4.78 1.40
CA ALA A 55 -8.07 5.59 1.61
C ALA A 55 -7.80 6.84 2.46
N LEU A 56 -7.03 6.70 3.55
CA LEU A 56 -6.69 7.83 4.41
C LEU A 56 -5.74 8.82 3.71
N SER A 57 -4.76 8.32 2.95
CA SER A 57 -3.87 9.14 2.12
C SER A 57 -4.66 9.94 1.08
N GLU A 58 -5.60 9.29 0.40
CA GLU A 58 -6.50 9.92 -0.57
C GLU A 58 -7.33 11.05 0.05
N ARG A 59 -7.85 10.86 1.28
CA ARG A 59 -8.53 11.94 1.99
C ARG A 59 -7.62 13.14 2.27
N ARG A 60 -6.34 12.92 2.59
CA ARG A 60 -5.38 14.02 2.78
C ARG A 60 -5.02 14.73 1.48
N ILE A 61 -4.95 14.00 0.36
CA ILE A 61 -4.84 14.61 -0.98
C ILE A 61 -6.04 15.53 -1.23
N SER A 62 -7.25 15.03 -1.00
CA SER A 62 -8.48 15.81 -1.16
C SER A 62 -8.49 17.08 -0.30
N LEU A 63 -7.96 17.03 0.92
CA LEU A 63 -7.84 18.19 1.80
C LEU A 63 -6.79 19.20 1.30
N LEU A 64 -5.68 18.72 0.72
CA LEU A 64 -4.62 19.59 0.17
C LEU A 64 -5.09 20.33 -1.09
N THR A 65 -5.86 19.67 -1.95
CA THR A 65 -6.34 20.26 -3.21
C THR A 65 -7.54 21.17 -3.04
N ASP A 66 -8.24 21.11 -1.90
CA ASP A 66 -9.38 21.97 -1.59
C ASP A 66 -8.93 23.29 -0.94
N PRO A 67 -9.10 24.45 -1.60
CA PRO A 67 -8.69 25.75 -1.07
C PRO A 67 -9.44 26.15 0.21
N GLY A 68 -10.65 25.63 0.42
CA GLY A 68 -11.46 25.90 1.61
C GLY A 68 -10.87 25.27 2.89
N PHE A 69 -10.10 24.19 2.74
CA PHE A 69 -9.42 23.52 3.85
C PHE A 69 -7.93 23.82 3.90
N SER A 70 -7.23 23.77 2.76
CA SER A 70 -5.76 23.85 2.70
C SER A 70 -5.21 25.26 2.91
N LYS A 71 -6.02 26.30 2.66
CA LYS A 71 -5.56 27.68 2.54
C LYS A 71 -4.39 27.83 1.55
N LEU A 72 -4.37 26.98 0.53
CA LEU A 72 -3.46 26.99 -0.62
C LEU A 72 -4.27 27.29 -1.90
N PRO A 73 -3.63 27.63 -3.02
CA PRO A 73 -4.33 27.77 -4.30
C PRO A 73 -5.11 26.50 -4.66
N ALA A 74 -6.26 26.67 -5.31
CA ALA A 74 -7.11 25.55 -5.71
C ALA A 74 -6.32 24.54 -6.56
N PHE A 75 -6.44 23.26 -6.22
CA PHE A 75 -5.71 22.15 -6.87
C PHE A 75 -4.19 22.35 -6.94
N LEU A 76 -3.62 23.17 -6.04
CA LEU A 76 -2.18 23.42 -5.96
C LEU A 76 -1.60 23.99 -7.28
N SER A 77 -2.37 24.84 -7.96
CA SER A 77 -2.01 25.53 -9.19
C SER A 77 -1.65 27.00 -8.95
N GLU A 78 -0.60 27.52 -9.62
CA GLU A 78 -0.23 28.94 -9.54
C GLU A 78 -1.28 29.87 -10.17
N ASP A 79 -1.92 29.44 -11.27
CA ASP A 79 -2.97 30.19 -11.98
C ASP A 79 -4.25 29.33 -12.13
N PRO A 80 -5.06 29.21 -11.05
CA PRO A 80 -6.28 28.42 -11.08
C PRO A 80 -7.30 28.96 -12.10
N GLY A 81 -7.81 28.07 -12.95
CA GLY A 81 -8.76 28.40 -14.02
C GLY A 81 -8.15 28.38 -15.41
N LEU A 82 -6.86 28.72 -15.52
CA LEU A 82 -6.05 28.44 -16.71
C LEU A 82 -5.36 27.08 -16.60
N HIS A 83 -4.88 26.74 -15.40
CA HIS A 83 -4.20 25.48 -15.10
C HIS A 83 -5.00 24.64 -14.10
N SER A 84 -5.07 23.34 -14.35
CA SER A 84 -5.81 22.35 -13.53
C SER A 84 -4.97 21.78 -12.39
N GLY A 85 -3.64 21.90 -12.45
CA GLY A 85 -2.74 21.44 -11.40
C GLY A 85 -2.95 19.97 -11.03
N PHE A 86 -3.19 19.71 -9.75
CA PHE A 86 -3.35 18.36 -9.18
C PHE A 86 -4.76 17.79 -9.28
N MET A 87 -5.70 18.46 -9.97
CA MET A 87 -7.10 18.00 -10.08
C MET A 87 -7.21 16.57 -10.60
N VAL A 88 -6.52 16.25 -11.71
CA VAL A 88 -6.56 14.90 -12.29
C VAL A 88 -5.84 13.88 -11.41
N ALA A 89 -4.75 14.28 -10.74
CA ALA A 89 -4.05 13.42 -9.81
C ALA A 89 -4.94 13.03 -8.61
N GLN A 90 -5.75 13.95 -8.10
CA GLN A 90 -6.76 13.66 -7.08
C GLN A 90 -7.76 12.60 -7.58
N ILE A 91 -8.27 12.74 -8.81
CA ILE A 91 -9.20 11.77 -9.42
C ILE A 91 -8.52 10.39 -9.54
N THR A 92 -7.26 10.34 -9.97
CA THR A 92 -6.47 9.11 -10.02
C THR A 92 -6.39 8.45 -8.64
N SER A 93 -6.04 9.21 -7.59
CA SER A 93 -5.98 8.65 -6.24
C SER A 93 -7.32 8.11 -5.73
N ALA A 94 -8.43 8.80 -6.03
CA ALA A 94 -9.77 8.35 -5.67
C ALA A 94 -10.17 7.05 -6.40
N SER A 95 -9.82 6.92 -7.68
CA SER A 95 -10.05 5.71 -8.47
C SER A 95 -9.31 4.51 -7.87
N LEU A 96 -8.02 4.66 -7.59
CA LEU A 96 -7.19 3.60 -7.03
C LEU A 96 -7.65 3.19 -5.62
N ALA A 97 -8.03 4.17 -4.79
CA ALA A 97 -8.57 3.91 -3.46
C ALA A 97 -9.90 3.16 -3.53
N SER A 98 -10.73 3.46 -4.54
CA SER A 98 -12.00 2.77 -4.77
C SER A 98 -11.79 1.33 -5.25
N GLU A 99 -10.84 1.09 -6.15
CA GLU A 99 -10.50 -0.25 -6.64
C GLU A 99 -10.05 -1.16 -5.49
N ASN A 100 -9.24 -0.63 -4.57
CA ASN A 100 -8.82 -1.35 -3.37
C ASN A 100 -9.99 -1.82 -2.48
N LYS A 101 -11.16 -1.18 -2.53
CA LYS A 101 -12.35 -1.63 -1.77
C LYS A 101 -12.88 -2.95 -2.31
N SER A 102 -12.97 -3.08 -3.63
CA SER A 102 -13.39 -4.33 -4.29
C SER A 102 -12.35 -5.40 -4.09
N LEU A 103 -11.06 -5.06 -4.26
CA LEU A 103 -9.97 -6.00 -4.03
C LEU A 103 -9.92 -6.48 -2.58
N ALA A 104 -10.34 -5.69 -1.60
CA ALA A 104 -10.33 -6.04 -0.17
C ALA A 104 -11.36 -7.11 0.25
N HIS A 105 -12.25 -7.56 -0.64
CA HIS A 105 -13.14 -8.68 -0.33
C HIS A 105 -12.32 -9.92 0.09
N PRO A 106 -12.67 -10.58 1.21
CA PRO A 106 -11.90 -11.71 1.69
C PRO A 106 -11.99 -12.88 0.71
N ALA A 107 -10.85 -13.46 0.35
CA ALA A 107 -10.81 -14.64 -0.50
C ALA A 107 -10.92 -15.93 0.33
N SER A 108 -10.53 -15.91 1.61
CA SER A 108 -10.54 -17.07 2.50
C SER A 108 -11.94 -17.52 2.93
N VAL A 109 -12.99 -16.79 2.55
CA VAL A 109 -14.38 -17.17 2.86
C VAL A 109 -15.01 -18.02 1.75
N ASP A 110 -14.30 -18.21 0.63
CA ASP A 110 -14.72 -19.10 -0.45
C ASP A 110 -13.99 -20.45 -0.34
N SER A 111 -14.72 -21.51 -0.68
CA SER A 111 -14.19 -22.87 -0.73
C SER A 111 -15.05 -23.70 -1.68
N LEU A 112 -14.39 -24.39 -2.61
CA LEU A 112 -15.04 -25.27 -3.57
C LEU A 112 -14.40 -26.65 -3.50
N PRO A 113 -15.18 -27.72 -3.31
CA PRO A 113 -14.64 -29.06 -3.17
C PRO A 113 -14.01 -29.53 -4.48
N THR A 114 -12.83 -30.16 -4.38
CA THR A 114 -12.10 -30.76 -5.50
C THR A 114 -11.91 -32.25 -5.30
N SER A 115 -11.42 -32.94 -6.34
CA SER A 115 -10.99 -34.33 -6.25
C SER A 115 -12.09 -35.30 -5.75
N ALA A 116 -13.31 -35.16 -6.28
CA ALA A 116 -14.48 -35.95 -5.90
C ALA A 116 -14.80 -35.94 -4.38
N ASN A 117 -14.69 -34.76 -3.75
CA ASN A 117 -14.86 -34.51 -2.31
C ASN A 117 -13.77 -35.13 -1.42
N GLN A 118 -12.59 -35.49 -1.95
CA GLN A 118 -11.44 -35.77 -1.10
C GLN A 118 -10.82 -34.48 -0.53
N GLU A 119 -10.86 -33.40 -1.31
CA GLU A 119 -10.45 -32.06 -0.89
C GLU A 119 -11.71 -31.21 -0.78
N ASP A 120 -12.52 -31.47 0.25
CA ASP A 120 -13.85 -30.89 0.41
C ASP A 120 -13.87 -29.48 1.02
N HIS A 121 -12.72 -29.05 1.57
CA HIS A 121 -12.50 -27.70 2.10
C HIS A 121 -11.09 -27.20 1.73
N VAL A 122 -11.00 -25.96 1.23
CA VAL A 122 -9.73 -25.34 0.81
C VAL A 122 -9.71 -23.84 1.19
N SER A 123 -8.51 -23.25 1.22
CA SER A 123 -8.31 -21.90 1.79
C SER A 123 -8.30 -20.74 0.81
N MET A 124 -8.14 -20.99 -0.49
CA MET A 124 -7.94 -19.95 -1.51
C MET A 124 -6.74 -19.01 -1.25
N ALA A 125 -5.76 -19.42 -0.42
CA ALA A 125 -4.66 -18.57 0.04
C ALA A 125 -3.84 -17.91 -1.09
N THR A 126 -3.68 -18.60 -2.22
CA THR A 126 -2.94 -18.10 -3.38
C THR A 126 -3.53 -16.81 -3.94
N PHE A 127 -4.86 -16.74 -4.10
CA PHE A 127 -5.50 -15.52 -4.59
C PHE A 127 -5.49 -14.43 -3.50
N ALA A 128 -5.75 -14.82 -2.25
CA ALA A 128 -5.69 -13.92 -1.09
C ALA A 128 -4.34 -13.19 -1.01
N ALA A 129 -3.23 -13.90 -1.22
CA ALA A 129 -1.88 -13.31 -1.21
C ALA A 129 -1.57 -12.52 -2.48
N ARG A 130 -1.89 -13.07 -3.67
CA ARG A 130 -1.54 -12.45 -4.96
C ARG A 130 -2.15 -11.05 -5.12
N ARG A 131 -3.41 -10.85 -4.71
CA ARG A 131 -4.11 -9.56 -4.83
C ARG A 131 -3.45 -8.43 -4.02
N LEU A 132 -2.69 -8.76 -2.96
CA LEU A 132 -1.99 -7.77 -2.15
C LEU A 132 -0.92 -7.01 -2.93
N GLY A 133 -0.32 -7.63 -3.96
CA GLY A 133 0.65 -6.95 -4.82
C GLY A 133 0.02 -5.78 -5.57
N GLU A 134 -1.12 -6.01 -6.21
CA GLU A 134 -1.89 -4.99 -6.92
C GLU A 134 -2.39 -3.90 -5.97
N MET A 135 -2.94 -4.28 -4.81
CA MET A 135 -3.37 -3.31 -3.79
C MET A 135 -2.22 -2.44 -3.29
N SER A 136 -1.02 -3.03 -3.13
CA SER A 136 0.18 -2.30 -2.70
C SER A 136 0.65 -1.31 -3.77
N GLU A 137 0.62 -1.69 -5.04
CA GLU A 137 0.93 -0.78 -6.16
C GLU A 137 -0.07 0.39 -6.25
N ASN A 138 -1.36 0.12 -6.06
CA ASN A 138 -2.40 1.14 -5.97
C ASN A 138 -2.13 2.11 -4.81
N THR A 139 -1.90 1.58 -3.60
CA THR A 139 -1.62 2.40 -2.42
C THR A 139 -0.30 3.17 -2.54
N ALA A 140 0.73 2.62 -3.19
CA ALA A 140 1.98 3.32 -3.45
C ALA A 140 1.80 4.53 -4.38
N LYS A 141 0.97 4.42 -5.42
CA LYS A 141 0.61 5.54 -6.29
C LYS A 141 -0.16 6.63 -5.57
N ILE A 142 -1.12 6.24 -4.72
CA ILE A 142 -1.85 7.20 -3.88
C ILE A 142 -0.88 7.96 -2.97
N LEU A 143 0.00 7.26 -2.25
CA LEU A 143 1.02 7.89 -1.39
C LEU A 143 2.00 8.76 -2.19
N GLY A 144 2.35 8.35 -3.42
CA GLY A 144 3.17 9.15 -4.33
C GLY A 144 2.50 10.47 -4.71
N ILE A 145 1.20 10.45 -5.05
CA ILE A 145 0.42 11.66 -5.32
C ILE A 145 0.36 12.56 -4.08
N GLU A 146 0.13 12.00 -2.89
CA GLU A 146 0.15 12.75 -1.63
C GLU A 146 1.51 13.42 -1.39
N LEU A 147 2.61 12.70 -1.61
CA LEU A 147 3.96 13.22 -1.46
C LEU A 147 4.21 14.40 -2.40
N LEU A 148 3.80 14.29 -3.67
CA LEU A 148 3.92 15.37 -4.65
C LEU A 148 3.08 16.59 -4.26
N ALA A 149 1.83 16.37 -3.88
CA ALA A 149 0.91 17.42 -3.45
C ALA A 149 1.43 18.15 -2.20
N ALA A 150 1.96 17.40 -1.22
CA ALA A 150 2.55 17.97 -0.01
C ALA A 150 3.80 18.80 -0.34
N CYS A 151 4.68 18.32 -1.23
CA CYS A 151 5.86 19.08 -1.66
C CYS A 151 5.46 20.36 -2.41
N GLN A 152 4.44 20.31 -3.25
CA GLN A 152 3.89 21.48 -3.94
C GLN A 152 3.31 22.48 -2.93
N GLY A 153 2.60 22.00 -1.90
CA GLY A 153 2.11 22.82 -0.80
C GLY A 153 3.22 23.50 -0.01
N ILE A 154 4.35 22.82 0.22
CA ILE A 154 5.54 23.43 0.85
C ILE A 154 6.10 24.55 -0.03
N ASP A 155 6.17 24.36 -1.35
CA ASP A 155 6.67 25.39 -2.27
C ASP A 155 5.84 26.68 -2.20
N PHE A 156 4.50 26.56 -2.17
CA PHE A 156 3.61 27.72 -2.00
C PHE A 156 3.75 28.45 -0.67
N ARG A 157 4.37 27.82 0.33
CA ARG A 157 4.60 28.42 1.65
C ARG A 157 5.98 29.05 1.78
N ARG A 158 6.85 28.95 0.76
CA ARG A 158 8.17 29.58 0.81
C ARG A 158 8.03 31.11 1.03
N PRO A 159 8.91 31.74 1.84
CA PRO A 159 10.19 31.21 2.36
C PRO A 159 10.09 30.42 3.68
N LEU A 160 8.90 30.03 4.15
CA LEU A 160 8.78 29.17 5.34
C LEU A 160 9.48 27.81 5.13
N THR A 161 9.95 27.22 6.22
CA THR A 161 10.62 25.91 6.24
C THR A 161 9.90 24.95 7.18
N THR A 162 9.98 23.66 6.89
CA THR A 162 9.50 22.56 7.73
C THR A 162 10.66 21.95 8.55
N SER A 163 10.42 20.82 9.22
CA SER A 163 11.45 20.11 9.99
C SER A 163 12.56 19.56 9.07
N TYR A 164 13.75 19.35 9.64
CA TYR A 164 14.93 18.90 8.90
C TYR A 164 14.67 17.67 8.00
N LEU A 165 14.05 16.61 8.54
CA LEU A 165 13.76 15.39 7.77
C LEU A 165 12.75 15.63 6.65
N LEU A 166 11.77 16.51 6.86
CA LEU A 166 10.77 16.83 5.84
C LEU A 166 11.33 17.77 4.75
N GLU A 167 12.29 18.64 5.08
CA GLU A 167 13.06 19.40 4.09
C GLU A 167 13.94 18.47 3.25
N GLU A 168 14.59 17.47 3.86
CA GLU A 168 15.35 16.45 3.14
C GLU A 168 14.45 15.65 2.18
N ALA A 169 13.27 15.22 2.65
CA ALA A 169 12.26 14.55 1.82
C ALA A 169 11.80 15.43 0.64
N HIS A 170 11.50 16.71 0.92
CA HIS A 170 11.12 17.68 -0.10
C HIS A 170 12.20 17.85 -1.17
N GLN A 171 13.47 17.99 -0.76
CA GLN A 171 14.60 18.10 -1.68
C GLN A 171 14.79 16.84 -2.51
N MET A 172 14.70 15.65 -1.91
CA MET A 172 14.79 14.37 -2.63
C MET A 172 13.71 14.24 -3.71
N VAL A 173 12.49 14.70 -3.42
CA VAL A 173 11.41 14.74 -4.41
C VAL A 173 11.73 15.76 -5.49
N ARG A 174 12.15 16.99 -5.14
CA ARG A 174 12.43 18.07 -6.10
C ARG A 174 13.61 17.79 -7.02
N GLN A 175 14.55 16.94 -6.63
CA GLN A 175 15.63 16.45 -7.50
C GLN A 175 15.13 15.56 -8.64
N ARG A 176 13.95 14.94 -8.50
CA ARG A 176 13.36 14.05 -9.50
C ARG A 176 12.17 14.68 -10.20
N VAL A 177 11.29 15.30 -9.42
CA VAL A 177 10.04 15.91 -9.86
C VAL A 177 10.06 17.39 -9.55
N PRO A 178 10.26 18.26 -10.55
CA PRO A 178 10.32 19.70 -10.34
C PRO A 178 8.97 20.25 -9.85
N HIS A 179 8.97 21.47 -9.31
CA HIS A 179 7.76 22.22 -9.01
C HIS A 179 6.80 22.23 -10.22
N LEU A 180 5.50 22.18 -9.97
CA LEU A 180 4.49 22.28 -11.03
C LEU A 180 4.12 23.76 -11.23
N ASP A 181 4.85 24.43 -12.10
CA ASP A 181 4.65 25.84 -12.49
C ASP A 181 3.45 26.00 -13.44
N ARG A 182 3.30 25.07 -14.38
CA ARG A 182 2.21 25.00 -15.35
C ARG A 182 1.81 23.55 -15.59
N ASP A 183 0.63 23.36 -16.17
CA ASP A 183 0.14 22.02 -16.48
C ASP A 183 1.14 21.26 -17.38
N ARG A 184 1.45 20.03 -16.96
CA ARG A 184 2.21 19.03 -17.73
C ARG A 184 1.61 17.65 -17.46
N PRO A 185 1.90 16.64 -18.29
CA PRO A 185 1.50 15.27 -17.99
C PRO A 185 2.06 14.84 -16.62
N LEU A 186 1.17 14.54 -15.67
CA LEU A 186 1.56 14.15 -14.31
C LEU A 186 1.88 12.65 -14.16
N ALA A 187 1.59 11.82 -15.16
CA ALA A 187 1.83 10.38 -15.07
C ALA A 187 3.32 10.02 -14.81
N PRO A 188 4.31 10.65 -15.47
CA PRO A 188 5.73 10.42 -15.15
C PRO A 188 6.07 10.86 -13.73
N ASP A 189 5.60 12.03 -13.31
CA ASP A 189 5.84 12.57 -11.96
C ASP A 189 5.28 11.63 -10.87
N ILE A 190 4.07 11.11 -11.09
CA ILE A 190 3.42 10.16 -10.18
C ILE A 190 4.22 8.85 -10.14
N GLU A 191 4.70 8.34 -11.26
CA GLU A 191 5.51 7.11 -11.29
C GLU A 191 6.83 7.30 -10.53
N ASP A 192 7.54 8.41 -10.75
CA ASP A 192 8.79 8.72 -10.05
C ASP A 192 8.58 8.84 -8.53
N ALA A 193 7.49 9.49 -8.10
CA ALA A 193 7.13 9.56 -6.69
C ALA A 193 6.74 8.19 -6.13
N SER A 194 6.01 7.37 -6.89
CA SER A 194 5.63 6.01 -6.50
C SER A 194 6.86 5.12 -6.30
N VAL A 195 7.91 5.29 -7.12
CA VAL A 195 9.19 4.59 -6.94
C VAL A 195 9.86 4.95 -5.61
N ILE A 196 9.80 6.21 -5.17
CA ILE A 196 10.32 6.63 -3.85
C ILE A 196 9.62 5.85 -2.73
N ILE A 197 8.29 5.73 -2.80
CA ILE A 197 7.47 5.00 -1.83
C ILE A 197 7.81 3.51 -1.86
N ARG A 198 7.78 2.87 -3.04
CA ARG A 198 8.02 1.42 -3.19
C ARG A 198 9.42 0.99 -2.76
N ARG A 199 10.43 1.84 -2.99
CA ARG A 199 11.80 1.59 -2.53
C ARG A 199 11.99 1.84 -1.04
N GLY A 200 10.99 2.39 -0.35
CA GLY A 200 11.05 2.67 1.08
C GLY A 200 12.17 3.64 1.43
N LEU A 201 12.43 4.66 0.58
CA LEU A 201 13.58 5.55 0.75
C LEU A 201 13.56 6.32 2.09
N PHE A 202 12.39 6.45 2.70
CA PHE A 202 12.18 7.12 3.97
C PHE A 202 12.17 6.16 5.18
N ASN A 203 12.30 4.84 4.96
CA ASN A 203 12.22 3.84 6.04
C ASN A 203 13.30 4.05 7.11
N GLY A 204 14.48 4.56 6.73
CA GLY A 204 15.57 4.87 7.66
C GLY A 204 15.24 5.98 8.67
N TRP A 205 14.18 6.76 8.44
CA TRP A 205 13.72 7.81 9.36
C TRP A 205 12.67 7.30 10.36
N MET A 206 12.13 6.10 10.15
CA MET A 206 11.20 5.50 11.08
C MET A 206 11.93 5.03 12.34
N ARG A 207 11.24 5.07 13.49
CA ARG A 207 11.83 4.61 14.75
C ARG A 207 12.24 3.13 14.62
N PRO A 208 13.44 2.74 15.05
CA PRO A 208 13.92 1.35 14.95
C PRO A 208 12.94 0.34 15.57
N GLN A 209 12.29 0.71 16.68
CA GLN A 209 11.34 -0.15 17.39
C GLN A 209 9.97 -0.29 16.70
N LEU A 210 9.74 0.40 15.59
CA LEU A 210 8.49 0.27 14.86
C LEU A 210 8.44 -1.06 14.07
N LEU A 211 9.60 -1.52 13.60
CA LEU A 211 9.78 -2.69 12.74
C LEU A 211 10.39 -3.91 13.46
N SER A 212 10.91 -3.75 14.68
CA SER A 212 11.34 -4.88 15.51
C SER A 212 10.18 -5.39 16.38
N ASP A 213 10.11 -6.71 16.56
CA ASP A 213 9.24 -7.37 17.54
C ASP A 213 9.58 -6.93 18.98
#